data_AF-R9LK34-F1
#
_entry.id   AF-R9LK34-F1
#
_cell.length_a   1.000
_cell.length_b   1.000
_cell.length_c   1.000
_cell.angle_alpha   90.00
_cell.angle_beta   90.00
_cell.angle_gamma   90.00
#
_symmetry.space_group_name_H-M   'P 1'
#
loop_
_entity.id
_entity.type
_entity.pdbx_description
1 polymer ?
#
loop_
_entity_poly.entity_id
_entity_poly.type
_entity_poly.pdbx_seq_one_letter_code
_entity_poly.pdbx_strand_id
1 'polypeptide(L)'
;MRSKILYTAGSIVALLVVLTIFFSIRPEAFLRRGEAAVTQAEVEAAGAAVSFTGKKAGADIPRVTGAEDFMAQYPFEQFTVEPVNAVPTGVYELARWRNSTAVVGHRTRNYSQATTSALWAMTGYNEYYIIEFPDGTHALALFDRGLAADLAKGKAVTLPISARAGVNTYAKPYLQDICAEYGADLENVVYAFDDGWYKEHSGQILLIRLGVVAGLIVAGAVLWAFGDGLLKRKLKKHSEEEITPMSRKKAISLEDYRNEVQIRQDGLLNIYPADSSILPDWNKFLDQHWEDESICWTPPFLECIFQDQEAIVRNIKQEGESKGAIPLSPILTEAIRIAAGRLPSIPDDLFQMKNLVVEPRGRHSVSDHYRNFTLWQGRYVFTRDVRFLTSRFYSSPGDWSAIGRMKKLKTLTIKYLDIHDFGFLVSLESLQRLDLSGTTFSQDAVLVRLKNLQQLDLSDTGFSDCSILLQLPKLKRVNLAHCNLQNEDVLQQLTADIQK
;
A
#
# COMPACT_ATOMS: atom_id res chain seq x y z
N MET A 1 9.33 -0.54 11.98
CA MET A 1 7.95 -1.09 12.03
C MET A 1 6.98 -0.26 11.19
N ARG A 2 7.03 1.09 11.25
CA ARG A 2 6.20 1.97 10.40
C ARG A 2 6.47 1.88 8.90
N SER A 3 7.72 1.71 8.42
CA SER A 3 8.01 1.52 6.99
C SER A 3 7.50 0.18 6.47
N LYS A 4 7.71 -0.93 7.21
CA LYS A 4 7.05 -2.22 6.91
C LYS A 4 5.52 -2.04 6.92
N ILE A 5 4.94 -1.28 7.85
CA ILE A 5 3.50 -0.94 7.86
C ILE A 5 3.08 -0.04 6.69
N LEU A 6 3.94 0.87 6.20
CA LEU A 6 3.67 1.76 5.07
C LEU A 6 3.82 1.06 3.72
N TYR A 7 4.78 0.16 3.58
CA TYR A 7 4.91 -0.70 2.40
C TYR A 7 3.88 -1.81 2.41
N THR A 8 3.53 -2.39 3.58
CA THR A 8 2.39 -3.31 3.65
C THR A 8 1.09 -2.57 3.46
N ALA A 9 0.89 -1.37 4.02
CA ALA A 9 -0.28 -0.54 3.76
C ALA A 9 -0.34 -0.12 2.30
N GLY A 10 0.77 0.28 1.69
CA GLY A 10 0.87 0.61 0.27
C GLY A 10 0.57 -0.61 -0.61
N SER A 11 1.10 -1.78 -0.26
CA SER A 11 0.81 -3.05 -0.93
C SER A 11 -0.66 -3.47 -0.76
N ILE A 12 -1.24 -3.26 0.43
CA ILE A 12 -2.64 -3.53 0.71
C ILE A 12 -3.53 -2.57 -0.09
N VAL A 13 -3.22 -1.28 -0.12
CA VAL A 13 -3.94 -0.29 -0.92
C VAL A 13 -3.84 -0.62 -2.41
N ALA A 14 -2.64 -0.94 -2.91
CA ALA A 14 -2.46 -1.37 -4.30
C ALA A 14 -3.26 -2.64 -4.61
N LEU A 15 -3.24 -3.64 -3.71
CA LEU A 15 -4.03 -4.85 -3.84
C LEU A 15 -5.54 -4.55 -3.82
N LEU A 16 -6.01 -3.66 -2.96
CA LEU A 16 -7.40 -3.23 -2.90
C LEU A 16 -7.82 -2.51 -4.19
N VAL A 17 -6.95 -1.66 -4.76
CA VAL A 17 -7.19 -1.00 -6.04
C VAL A 17 -7.29 -2.03 -7.17
N VAL A 18 -6.34 -2.96 -7.25
CA VAL A 18 -6.36 -4.06 -8.23
C VAL A 18 -7.62 -4.90 -8.08
N LEU A 19 -8.00 -5.24 -6.85
CA LEU A 19 -9.19 -6.05 -6.55
C LEU A 19 -10.47 -5.29 -6.92
N THR A 20 -10.52 -3.98 -6.66
CA THR A 20 -11.64 -3.12 -7.06
C THR A 20 -11.76 -3.04 -8.58
N ILE A 21 -10.65 -2.86 -9.30
CA ILE A 21 -10.62 -2.88 -10.77
C ILE A 21 -11.08 -4.24 -11.29
N PHE A 22 -10.53 -5.32 -10.73
CA PHE A 22 -10.87 -6.70 -11.10
C PHE A 22 -12.39 -6.98 -11.04
N PHE A 23 -13.04 -6.57 -9.94
CA PHE A 23 -14.49 -6.74 -9.78
C PHE A 23 -15.32 -5.70 -10.53
N SER A 24 -14.72 -4.59 -10.98
CA SER A 24 -15.39 -3.58 -11.81
C SER A 24 -15.39 -3.94 -13.30
N ILE A 25 -14.48 -4.82 -13.75
CA ILE A 25 -14.41 -5.28 -15.14
C ILE A 25 -15.56 -6.24 -15.43
N ARG A 26 -16.40 -5.85 -16.38
CA ARG A 26 -17.60 -6.57 -16.79
C ARG A 26 -17.54 -6.98 -18.26
N PRO A 27 -17.01 -8.17 -18.56
CA PRO A 27 -16.93 -8.65 -19.94
C PRO A 27 -18.27 -9.16 -20.47
N GLU A 28 -19.31 -9.27 -19.64
CA GLU A 28 -20.61 -9.84 -19.99
C GLU A 28 -21.26 -9.08 -21.15
N ALA A 29 -21.28 -7.75 -21.08
CA ALA A 29 -21.80 -6.90 -22.17
C ALA A 29 -20.99 -7.04 -23.48
N PHE A 30 -19.69 -7.33 -23.39
CA PHE A 30 -18.84 -7.54 -24.56
C PHE A 30 -19.09 -8.93 -25.19
N LEU A 31 -19.13 -9.98 -24.37
CA LEU A 31 -19.37 -11.35 -24.81
C LEU A 31 -20.76 -11.52 -25.44
N ARG A 32 -21.75 -10.78 -24.95
CA ARG A 32 -23.15 -10.86 -25.40
C ARG A 32 -23.52 -9.82 -26.47
N ARG A 33 -22.55 -9.04 -26.98
CA ARG A 33 -22.79 -7.96 -27.97
C ARG A 33 -23.45 -8.46 -29.27
N GLY A 34 -23.19 -9.72 -29.65
CA GLY A 34 -23.70 -10.34 -30.88
C GLY A 34 -25.01 -11.12 -30.71
N GLU A 35 -25.62 -11.15 -29.52
CA GLU A 35 -26.86 -11.90 -29.31
C GLU A 35 -28.04 -11.25 -30.03
N ALA A 36 -28.73 -12.05 -30.85
CA ALA A 36 -30.00 -11.68 -31.44
C ALA A 36 -31.07 -11.56 -30.34
N ALA A 37 -32.00 -10.62 -30.53
CA ALA A 37 -33.13 -10.47 -29.62
C ALA A 37 -34.13 -11.61 -29.87
N VAL A 38 -34.56 -12.25 -28.80
CA VAL A 38 -35.53 -13.36 -28.87
C VAL A 38 -36.93 -12.77 -29.09
N THR A 39 -37.64 -13.29 -30.09
CA THR A 39 -39.00 -12.84 -30.42
C THR A 39 -40.05 -13.67 -29.70
N GLN A 40 -41.27 -13.12 -29.55
CA GLN A 40 -42.37 -13.87 -28.91
C GLN A 40 -42.70 -15.17 -29.67
N ALA A 41 -42.61 -15.17 -31.00
CA ALA A 41 -42.84 -16.36 -31.82
C ALA A 41 -41.84 -17.50 -31.52
N GLU A 42 -40.58 -17.16 -31.21
CA GLU A 42 -39.56 -18.16 -30.82
C GLU A 42 -39.86 -18.75 -29.44
N VAL A 43 -40.36 -17.94 -28.51
CA VAL A 43 -40.77 -18.39 -27.17
C VAL A 43 -41.96 -19.34 -27.26
N GLU A 44 -42.98 -18.99 -28.04
CA GLU A 44 -44.18 -19.81 -28.24
C GLU A 44 -43.86 -21.12 -28.97
N ALA A 45 -42.94 -21.09 -29.95
CA ALA A 45 -42.54 -22.28 -30.71
C ALA A 45 -41.72 -23.29 -29.88
N ALA A 46 -40.92 -22.83 -28.92
CA ALA A 46 -40.10 -23.69 -28.08
C ALA A 46 -40.88 -24.34 -26.90
N GLY A 47 -42.04 -23.79 -26.57
CA GLY A 47 -42.93 -24.28 -25.51
C GLY A 47 -42.43 -23.98 -24.08
N ALA A 48 -43.31 -24.18 -23.09
CA ALA A 48 -43.09 -23.81 -21.68
C ALA A 48 -41.91 -24.53 -20.98
N ALA A 49 -41.30 -25.54 -21.61
CA ALA A 49 -40.17 -26.28 -21.06
C ALA A 49 -38.81 -25.59 -21.30
N VAL A 50 -38.73 -24.65 -22.24
CA VAL A 50 -37.49 -23.95 -22.58
C VAL A 50 -37.51 -22.54 -21.98
N SER A 51 -36.59 -22.29 -21.04
CA SER A 51 -36.41 -20.96 -20.46
C SER A 51 -35.52 -20.10 -21.37
N PHE A 52 -36.00 -18.91 -21.74
CA PHE A 52 -35.19 -17.87 -22.37
C PHE A 52 -34.79 -16.77 -21.38
N THR A 53 -34.93 -17.03 -20.08
CA THR A 53 -34.62 -16.06 -19.02
C THR A 53 -33.17 -15.58 -19.14
N GLY A 54 -32.98 -14.27 -19.04
CA GLY A 54 -31.69 -13.63 -19.17
C GLY A 54 -31.23 -13.35 -20.61
N LYS A 55 -31.96 -13.79 -21.64
CA LYS A 55 -31.69 -13.43 -23.05
C LYS A 55 -32.22 -12.06 -23.40
N LYS A 56 -31.68 -11.47 -24.46
CA LYS A 56 -32.09 -10.15 -24.94
C LYS A 56 -33.55 -10.19 -25.41
N ALA A 57 -34.40 -9.34 -24.82
CA ALA A 57 -35.81 -9.26 -25.19
C ALA A 57 -35.99 -8.58 -26.55
N GLY A 58 -36.78 -9.20 -27.43
CA GLY A 58 -37.30 -8.58 -28.64
C GLY A 58 -38.36 -7.54 -28.34
N ALA A 59 -38.68 -6.70 -29.33
CA ALA A 59 -39.68 -5.63 -29.18
C ALA A 59 -41.09 -6.18 -28.90
N ASP A 60 -41.35 -7.41 -29.34
CA ASP A 60 -42.64 -8.09 -29.25
C ASP A 60 -42.85 -8.83 -27.91
N ILE A 61 -41.86 -8.88 -27.02
CA ILE A 61 -42.02 -9.51 -25.70
C ILE A 61 -42.89 -8.60 -24.80
N PRO A 62 -43.84 -9.14 -24.02
CA PRO A 62 -44.68 -8.36 -23.11
C PRO A 62 -43.86 -7.51 -22.12
N ARG A 63 -44.16 -6.20 -22.04
CA ARG A 63 -43.56 -5.26 -21.10
C ARG A 63 -44.46 -5.08 -19.89
N VAL A 64 -43.97 -5.47 -18.73
CA VAL A 64 -44.69 -5.28 -17.47
C VAL A 64 -44.42 -3.88 -16.94
N THR A 65 -45.50 -3.13 -16.71
CA THR A 65 -45.46 -1.71 -16.33
C THR A 65 -45.81 -1.45 -14.87
N GLY A 66 -46.15 -2.50 -14.11
CA GLY A 66 -46.60 -2.38 -12.73
C GLY A 66 -46.49 -3.65 -11.91
N ALA A 67 -46.58 -3.52 -10.59
CA ALA A 67 -46.48 -4.62 -9.64
C ALA A 67 -47.69 -5.56 -9.71
N GLU A 68 -48.90 -5.05 -9.97
CA GLU A 68 -50.09 -5.90 -10.18
C GLU A 68 -49.94 -6.75 -11.45
N ASP A 69 -49.50 -6.13 -12.54
CA ASP A 69 -49.23 -6.82 -13.81
C ASP A 69 -48.15 -7.90 -13.66
N PHE A 70 -47.12 -7.62 -12.85
CA PHE A 70 -46.07 -8.58 -12.50
C PHE A 70 -46.64 -9.78 -11.72
N MET A 71 -47.49 -9.52 -10.73
CA MET A 71 -48.11 -10.59 -9.92
C MET A 71 -49.12 -11.42 -10.71
N ALA A 72 -49.72 -10.83 -11.75
CA ALA A 72 -50.59 -11.52 -12.69
C ALA A 72 -49.84 -12.47 -13.65
N GLN A 73 -48.54 -12.26 -13.88
CA GLN A 73 -47.74 -13.16 -14.73
C GLN A 73 -47.60 -14.54 -14.10
N TYR A 74 -47.80 -15.59 -14.89
CA TYR A 74 -47.52 -16.95 -14.44
C TYR A 74 -46.01 -17.18 -14.31
N PRO A 75 -45.54 -18.08 -13.41
CA PRO A 75 -44.11 -18.32 -13.19
C PRO A 75 -43.29 -18.73 -14.43
N PHE A 76 -43.97 -19.27 -15.45
CA PHE A 76 -43.38 -19.75 -16.71
C PHE A 76 -43.61 -18.78 -17.87
N GLU A 77 -44.34 -17.68 -17.65
CA GLU A 77 -44.50 -16.63 -18.65
C GLU A 77 -43.25 -15.74 -18.69
N GLN A 78 -42.85 -15.40 -19.90
CA GLN A 78 -41.66 -14.63 -20.18
C GLN A 78 -42.08 -13.21 -20.50
N PHE A 79 -41.58 -12.27 -19.70
CA PHE A 79 -41.87 -10.86 -19.85
C PHE A 79 -40.57 -10.07 -19.72
N THR A 80 -40.60 -8.79 -20.04
CA THR A 80 -39.51 -7.86 -19.76
C THR A 80 -40.04 -6.68 -18.95
N VAL A 81 -39.12 -5.97 -18.30
CA VAL A 81 -39.42 -4.78 -17.52
C VAL A 81 -38.50 -3.66 -17.98
N GLU A 82 -39.04 -2.46 -18.07
CA GLU A 82 -38.31 -1.22 -18.32
C GLU A 82 -38.42 -0.36 -17.04
N PRO A 83 -37.62 -0.66 -16.01
CA PRO A 83 -37.72 0.05 -14.74
C PRO A 83 -37.23 1.50 -14.89
N VAL A 84 -37.86 2.40 -14.15
CA VAL A 84 -37.48 3.82 -14.09
C VAL A 84 -36.25 3.99 -13.20
N ASN A 85 -36.22 3.24 -12.10
CA ASN A 85 -35.16 3.31 -11.10
C ASN A 85 -34.89 1.92 -10.50
N ALA A 86 -33.69 1.75 -9.94
CA ALA A 86 -33.28 0.55 -9.22
C ALA A 86 -32.45 0.91 -7.99
N VAL A 87 -32.98 0.66 -6.80
CA VAL A 87 -32.35 0.94 -5.51
C VAL A 87 -31.64 -0.32 -5.00
N PRO A 88 -30.33 -0.28 -4.71
CA PRO A 88 -29.61 -1.41 -4.14
C PRO A 88 -30.03 -1.66 -2.69
N THR A 89 -30.31 -2.92 -2.34
CA THR A 89 -30.73 -3.29 -0.97
C THR A 89 -29.57 -3.58 -0.02
N GLY A 90 -28.37 -3.84 -0.55
CA GLY A 90 -27.23 -4.34 0.24
C GLY A 90 -27.40 -5.79 0.73
N VAL A 91 -28.44 -6.50 0.27
CA VAL A 91 -28.64 -7.93 0.51
C VAL A 91 -28.25 -8.69 -0.76
N TYR A 92 -27.49 -9.76 -0.58
CA TYR A 92 -26.92 -10.54 -1.68
C TYR A 92 -27.29 -12.01 -1.56
N GLU A 93 -27.72 -12.62 -2.67
CA GLU A 93 -27.96 -14.06 -2.83
C GLU A 93 -26.77 -14.72 -3.53
N LEU A 94 -26.36 -15.92 -3.10
CA LEU A 94 -25.39 -16.72 -3.85
C LEU A 94 -25.96 -17.00 -5.24
N ALA A 95 -25.19 -16.67 -6.29
CA ALA A 95 -25.67 -16.81 -7.66
C ALA A 95 -26.21 -18.23 -7.92
N ARG A 96 -27.43 -18.34 -8.47
CA ARG A 96 -28.19 -19.61 -8.53
C ARG A 96 -27.53 -20.68 -9.37
N TRP A 97 -26.71 -20.29 -10.34
CA TRP A 97 -25.89 -21.18 -11.14
C TRP A 97 -24.65 -21.75 -10.41
N ARG A 98 -24.44 -21.40 -9.14
CA ARG A 98 -23.33 -21.88 -8.31
C ARG A 98 -23.80 -22.84 -7.23
N ASN A 99 -22.92 -23.78 -6.90
CA ASN A 99 -23.14 -24.70 -5.80
C ASN A 99 -22.84 -24.01 -4.46
N SER A 100 -23.67 -24.27 -3.46
CA SER A 100 -23.44 -23.85 -2.06
C SER A 100 -22.26 -24.57 -1.41
N THR A 101 -21.71 -25.59 -2.06
CA THR A 101 -20.52 -26.32 -1.62
C THR A 101 -19.50 -26.43 -2.75
N ALA A 102 -18.22 -26.29 -2.41
CA ALA A 102 -17.11 -26.57 -3.33
C ALA A 102 -16.03 -27.38 -2.63
N VAL A 103 -15.54 -28.42 -3.32
CA VAL A 103 -14.40 -29.21 -2.85
C VAL A 103 -13.11 -28.53 -3.34
N VAL A 104 -12.27 -28.11 -2.41
CA VAL A 104 -10.97 -27.49 -2.69
C VAL A 104 -9.88 -28.38 -2.07
N GLY A 105 -9.20 -29.16 -2.91
CA GLY A 105 -8.26 -30.17 -2.46
C GLY A 105 -8.97 -31.27 -1.64
N HIS A 106 -8.64 -31.38 -0.36
CA HIS A 106 -9.24 -32.36 0.56
C HIS A 106 -10.29 -31.75 1.51
N ARG A 107 -10.65 -30.47 1.32
CA ARG A 107 -11.60 -29.76 2.19
C ARG A 107 -12.85 -29.35 1.41
N THR A 108 -14.01 -29.59 2.00
CA THR A 108 -15.29 -29.07 1.51
C THR A 108 -15.51 -27.68 2.11
N ARG A 109 -15.70 -26.68 1.27
CA ARG A 109 -16.03 -25.32 1.66
C ARG A 109 -17.52 -25.08 1.43
N ASN A 110 -18.21 -24.60 2.46
CA ASN A 110 -19.62 -24.23 2.40
C ASN A 110 -19.73 -22.71 2.22
N TYR A 111 -20.58 -22.28 1.30
CA TYR A 111 -20.90 -20.88 1.04
C TYR A 111 -22.27 -20.56 1.63
N SER A 112 -22.40 -19.39 2.25
CA SER A 112 -23.70 -18.90 2.70
C SER A 112 -24.61 -18.67 1.50
N GLN A 113 -25.91 -18.95 1.62
CA GLN A 113 -26.85 -18.69 0.53
C GLN A 113 -27.25 -17.21 0.44
N ALA A 114 -27.16 -16.48 1.55
CA ALA A 114 -27.38 -15.03 1.60
C ALA A 114 -26.31 -14.33 2.44
N THR A 115 -25.98 -13.09 2.11
CA THR A 115 -25.06 -12.25 2.88
C THR A 115 -25.40 -10.77 2.76
N THR A 116 -25.02 -9.97 3.74
CA THR A 116 -25.09 -8.50 3.71
C THR A 116 -23.70 -7.86 3.56
N SER A 117 -22.65 -8.68 3.44
CA SER A 117 -21.29 -8.18 3.32
C SER A 117 -20.93 -7.89 1.87
N ALA A 118 -20.77 -6.61 1.54
CA ALA A 118 -20.37 -6.17 0.20
C ALA A 118 -19.02 -6.77 -0.25
N LEU A 119 -18.09 -7.03 0.67
CA LEU A 119 -16.79 -7.63 0.35
C LEU A 119 -16.94 -9.09 -0.10
N TRP A 120 -17.78 -9.87 0.59
CA TRP A 120 -18.07 -11.25 0.19
C TRP A 120 -18.94 -11.30 -1.06
N ALA A 121 -19.85 -10.33 -1.23
CA ALA A 121 -20.72 -10.26 -2.39
C ALA A 121 -19.97 -10.19 -3.72
N MET A 122 -18.79 -9.58 -3.73
CA MET A 122 -17.90 -9.54 -4.90
C MET A 122 -17.54 -10.95 -5.41
N THR A 123 -17.59 -11.97 -4.55
CA THR A 123 -17.15 -13.34 -4.85
C THR A 123 -18.23 -14.23 -5.46
N GLY A 124 -19.10 -13.67 -6.30
CA GLY A 124 -20.12 -14.40 -7.07
C GLY A 124 -21.46 -14.54 -6.35
N TYR A 125 -21.87 -13.46 -5.69
CA TYR A 125 -23.24 -13.25 -5.23
C TYR A 125 -23.89 -12.16 -6.09
N ASN A 126 -25.21 -12.19 -6.18
CA ASN A 126 -26.03 -11.20 -6.88
C ASN A 126 -26.79 -10.35 -5.86
N GLU A 127 -26.83 -9.04 -6.08
CA GLU A 127 -27.52 -8.09 -5.20
C GLU A 127 -29.00 -8.03 -5.55
N TYR A 128 -29.85 -8.00 -4.52
CA TYR A 128 -31.25 -7.67 -4.70
C TYR A 128 -31.41 -6.16 -4.89
N TYR A 129 -32.26 -5.79 -5.83
CA TYR A 129 -32.64 -4.41 -6.10
C TYR A 129 -34.13 -4.23 -5.89
N ILE A 130 -34.54 -3.07 -5.38
CA ILE A 130 -35.92 -2.61 -5.47
C ILE A 130 -36.03 -1.81 -6.76
N ILE A 131 -36.79 -2.32 -7.72
CA ILE A 131 -37.06 -1.61 -8.98
C ILE A 131 -38.35 -0.80 -8.85
N GLU A 132 -38.35 0.37 -9.46
CA GLU A 132 -39.53 1.20 -9.64
C GLU A 132 -40.06 0.99 -11.06
N PHE A 133 -41.31 0.54 -11.16
CA PHE A 133 -42.00 0.39 -12.43
C PHE A 133 -42.47 1.76 -12.97
N PRO A 134 -42.79 1.85 -14.27
CA PRO A 134 -43.34 3.07 -14.87
C PRO A 134 -44.62 3.63 -14.20
N ASP A 135 -45.41 2.78 -13.54
CA ASP A 135 -46.59 3.19 -12.78
C ASP A 135 -46.29 3.71 -11.36
N GLY A 136 -45.02 3.71 -10.94
CA GLY A 136 -44.56 4.12 -9.61
C GLY A 136 -44.65 3.04 -8.54
N THR A 137 -45.07 1.82 -8.89
CA THR A 137 -45.05 0.67 -7.97
C THR A 137 -43.66 0.03 -7.90
N HIS A 138 -43.42 -0.75 -6.86
CA HIS A 138 -42.10 -1.33 -6.59
C HIS A 138 -42.15 -2.86 -6.56
N ALA A 139 -41.10 -3.50 -7.06
CA ALA A 139 -40.88 -4.94 -6.88
C ALA A 139 -39.42 -5.24 -6.59
N LEU A 140 -39.20 -6.42 -6.00
CA LEU A 140 -37.87 -6.96 -5.83
C LEU A 140 -37.37 -7.53 -7.17
N ALA A 141 -36.11 -7.27 -7.50
CA ALA A 141 -35.49 -7.76 -8.72
C ALA A 141 -34.06 -8.27 -8.50
N LEU A 142 -33.67 -9.24 -9.31
CA LEU A 142 -32.34 -9.82 -9.41
C LEU A 142 -31.90 -9.80 -10.88
N PHE A 143 -30.98 -8.92 -11.19
CA PHE A 143 -30.47 -8.73 -12.54
C PHE A 143 -29.02 -8.21 -12.52
N ASP A 144 -28.39 -8.14 -13.70
CA ASP A 144 -27.00 -7.73 -13.80
C ASP A 144 -26.77 -6.33 -13.20
N ARG A 145 -25.80 -6.22 -12.29
CA ARG A 145 -25.45 -4.97 -11.62
C ARG A 145 -25.01 -3.87 -12.61
N GLY A 146 -24.67 -4.21 -13.85
CA GLY A 146 -24.24 -3.27 -14.89
C GLY A 146 -25.44 -2.52 -15.45
N LEU A 147 -26.54 -3.24 -15.66
CA LEU A 147 -27.85 -2.66 -15.96
C LEU A 147 -28.33 -1.76 -14.81
N ALA A 148 -28.13 -2.19 -13.55
CA ALA A 148 -28.47 -1.35 -12.39
C ALA A 148 -27.62 -0.06 -12.35
N ALA A 149 -26.34 -0.15 -12.72
CA ALA A 149 -25.47 1.01 -12.81
C ALA A 149 -25.80 1.94 -13.99
N ASP A 150 -26.37 1.42 -15.08
CA ASP A 150 -26.86 2.21 -16.20
C ASP A 150 -28.20 2.91 -15.85
N LEU A 151 -29.09 2.23 -15.12
CA LEU A 151 -30.31 2.82 -14.55
C LEU A 151 -29.98 3.96 -13.58
N ALA A 152 -29.03 3.75 -12.67
CA ALA A 152 -28.57 4.79 -11.74
C ALA A 152 -27.95 6.02 -12.44
N LYS A 153 -27.54 5.89 -13.71
CA LYS A 153 -27.06 7.01 -14.55
C LYS A 153 -28.19 7.67 -15.37
N GLY A 154 -29.43 7.25 -15.18
CA GLY A 154 -30.60 7.76 -15.89
C GLY A 154 -30.70 7.29 -17.35
N LYS A 155 -30.03 6.18 -17.72
CA LYS A 155 -30.22 5.59 -19.05
C LYS A 155 -31.50 4.75 -19.06
N ALA A 156 -32.23 4.80 -20.17
CA ALA A 156 -33.30 3.84 -20.42
C ALA A 156 -32.69 2.44 -20.58
N VAL A 157 -33.13 1.51 -19.73
CA VAL A 157 -32.65 0.12 -19.72
C VAL A 157 -33.84 -0.81 -19.84
N THR A 158 -33.85 -1.63 -20.89
CA THR A 158 -34.74 -2.77 -21.00
C THR A 158 -34.07 -3.98 -20.37
N LEU A 159 -34.68 -4.56 -19.33
CA LEU A 159 -34.15 -5.77 -18.72
C LEU A 159 -34.19 -6.93 -19.72
N PRO A 160 -33.28 -7.91 -19.60
CA PRO A 160 -33.41 -9.17 -20.31
C PRO A 160 -34.77 -9.83 -20.03
N ILE A 161 -35.12 -10.83 -20.84
CA ILE A 161 -36.29 -11.66 -20.58
C ILE A 161 -36.22 -12.14 -19.14
N SER A 162 -37.26 -11.81 -18.39
CA SER A 162 -37.36 -12.00 -16.96
C SER A 162 -38.38 -13.08 -16.67
N ALA A 163 -38.18 -13.77 -15.54
CA ALA A 163 -39.12 -14.73 -15.01
C ALA A 163 -39.46 -14.37 -13.57
N ARG A 164 -40.68 -14.72 -13.15
CA ARG A 164 -41.06 -14.63 -11.75
C ARG A 164 -40.46 -15.81 -10.99
N ALA A 165 -39.58 -15.51 -10.03
CA ALA A 165 -38.97 -16.54 -9.21
C ALA A 165 -39.21 -16.28 -7.72
N GLY A 166 -39.01 -17.31 -6.89
CA GLY A 166 -39.07 -17.16 -5.43
C GLY A 166 -37.85 -16.44 -4.86
N VAL A 167 -38.05 -15.67 -3.79
CA VAL A 167 -36.94 -15.09 -2.99
C VAL A 167 -36.25 -16.19 -2.19
N ASN A 168 -34.92 -16.11 -2.07
CA ASN A 168 -34.15 -17.08 -1.30
C ASN A 168 -34.54 -17.02 0.18
N THR A 169 -34.86 -18.17 0.78
CA THR A 169 -35.29 -18.29 2.19
C THR A 169 -34.33 -17.62 3.17
N TYR A 170 -33.02 -17.68 2.90
CA TYR A 170 -31.99 -17.08 3.76
C TYR A 170 -31.87 -15.56 3.59
N ALA A 171 -32.35 -15.00 2.48
CA ALA A 171 -32.34 -13.56 2.22
C ALA A 171 -33.57 -12.85 2.81
N LYS A 172 -34.70 -13.55 2.93
CA LYS A 172 -35.98 -13.00 3.43
C LYS A 172 -35.87 -12.17 4.73
N PRO A 173 -35.18 -12.64 5.80
CA PRO A 173 -35.11 -11.88 7.04
C PRO A 173 -34.42 -10.51 6.90
N TYR A 174 -33.48 -10.38 5.95
CA TYR A 174 -32.77 -9.12 5.70
C TYR A 174 -33.55 -8.17 4.80
N LEU A 175 -34.43 -8.73 3.96
CA LEU A 175 -35.25 -7.97 3.01
C LEU A 175 -36.59 -7.53 3.59
N GLN A 176 -37.04 -8.12 4.71
CA GLN A 176 -38.36 -7.89 5.27
C GLN A 176 -38.68 -6.41 5.52
N ASP A 177 -37.78 -5.70 6.21
CA ASP A 177 -37.99 -4.28 6.53
C ASP A 177 -37.87 -3.39 5.29
N ILE A 178 -36.95 -3.72 4.38
CA ILE A 178 -36.73 -2.98 3.13
C ILE A 178 -37.94 -3.12 2.20
N CYS A 179 -38.45 -4.35 2.02
CA CYS A 179 -39.64 -4.59 1.21
C CYS A 179 -40.87 -3.89 1.81
N ALA A 180 -41.00 -3.85 3.14
CA ALA A 180 -42.10 -3.15 3.80
C ALA A 180 -42.06 -1.62 3.59
N GLU A 181 -40.87 -1.03 3.52
CA GLU A 181 -40.69 0.41 3.25
C GLU A 181 -41.20 0.81 1.85
N TYR A 182 -40.93 -0.01 0.83
CA TYR A 182 -41.29 0.27 -0.56
C TYR A 182 -42.62 -0.38 -0.99
N GLY A 183 -43.27 -1.17 -0.12
CA GLY A 183 -44.48 -1.93 -0.43
C GLY A 183 -44.27 -3.07 -1.43
N ALA A 184 -43.05 -3.60 -1.51
CA ALA A 184 -42.70 -4.70 -2.41
C ALA A 184 -42.99 -6.08 -1.77
N ASP A 185 -43.29 -7.08 -2.60
CA ASP A 185 -43.51 -8.46 -2.15
C ASP A 185 -42.19 -9.15 -1.73
N LEU A 186 -42.26 -9.99 -0.69
CA LEU A 186 -41.12 -10.75 -0.15
C LEU A 186 -41.06 -12.19 -0.68
N GLU A 187 -42.08 -12.63 -1.41
CA GLU A 187 -42.15 -13.99 -1.95
C GLU A 187 -41.64 -14.07 -3.39
N ASN A 188 -41.90 -13.04 -4.20
CA ASN A 188 -41.58 -13.03 -5.63
C ASN A 188 -40.49 -12.01 -5.98
N VAL A 189 -39.62 -12.40 -6.91
CA VAL A 189 -38.56 -11.56 -7.47
C VAL A 189 -38.59 -11.60 -9.00
N VAL A 190 -38.40 -10.46 -9.63
CA VAL A 190 -38.13 -10.35 -11.06
C VAL A 190 -36.70 -10.84 -11.31
N TYR A 191 -36.56 -12.04 -11.88
CA TYR A 191 -35.26 -12.66 -12.12
C TYR A 191 -34.87 -12.58 -13.59
N ALA A 192 -33.74 -11.95 -13.90
CA ALA A 192 -33.31 -11.66 -15.27
C ALA A 192 -31.88 -12.17 -15.61
N PHE A 193 -31.44 -13.25 -14.97
CA PHE A 193 -30.15 -13.89 -15.28
C PHE A 193 -30.32 -15.14 -16.16
N ASP A 194 -29.34 -15.37 -17.05
CA ASP A 194 -29.22 -16.61 -17.82
C ASP A 194 -28.25 -17.56 -17.12
N ASP A 195 -28.79 -18.38 -16.22
CA ASP A 195 -28.01 -19.29 -15.37
C ASP A 195 -27.10 -20.23 -16.17
N GLY A 196 -27.58 -20.71 -17.32
CA GLY A 196 -26.83 -21.61 -18.20
C GLY A 196 -25.63 -20.90 -18.80
N TRP A 197 -25.85 -19.73 -19.38
CA TRP A 197 -24.80 -18.92 -19.96
C TRP A 197 -23.73 -18.54 -18.93
N TYR A 198 -24.15 -18.06 -17.75
CA TYR A 198 -23.22 -17.67 -16.68
C TYR A 198 -22.40 -18.85 -16.15
N LYS A 199 -23.00 -20.05 -16.07
CA LYS A 199 -22.28 -21.26 -15.65
C LYS A 199 -21.18 -21.63 -16.64
N GLU A 200 -21.51 -21.66 -17.94
CA GLU A 200 -20.59 -22.03 -19.01
C GLU A 200 -19.47 -21.01 -19.21
N HIS A 201 -19.78 -19.72 -19.10
CA HIS A 201 -18.83 -18.63 -19.37
C HIS A 201 -18.11 -18.14 -18.11
N SER A 202 -18.40 -18.68 -16.92
CA SER A 202 -17.77 -18.28 -15.65
C SER A 202 -16.25 -18.27 -15.70
N GLY A 203 -15.63 -19.29 -16.32
CA GLY A 203 -14.18 -19.38 -16.51
C GLY A 203 -13.64 -18.34 -17.51
N GLN A 204 -14.35 -18.08 -18.60
CA GLN A 204 -13.95 -17.09 -19.59
C GLN A 204 -14.01 -15.67 -19.01
N ILE A 205 -15.07 -15.35 -18.25
CA ILE A 205 -15.21 -14.09 -17.52
C ILE A 205 -14.02 -13.88 -16.57
N LEU A 206 -13.65 -14.93 -15.81
CA LEU A 206 -12.49 -14.89 -14.92
C LEU A 206 -11.19 -14.60 -15.67
N LEU A 207 -10.94 -15.29 -16.79
CA LEU A 207 -9.74 -15.09 -17.60
C LEU A 207 -9.66 -13.69 -18.21
N ILE A 208 -10.78 -13.14 -18.69
CA ILE A 208 -10.80 -11.77 -19.22
C ILE A 208 -10.49 -10.76 -18.11
N ARG A 209 -11.09 -10.90 -16.91
CA ARG A 209 -10.78 -10.02 -15.77
C ARG A 209 -9.31 -10.09 -15.38
N LEU A 210 -8.74 -11.30 -15.30
CA LEU A 210 -7.31 -11.49 -15.02
C LEU A 210 -6.42 -10.88 -16.12
N GLY A 211 -6.78 -11.06 -17.40
CA GLY A 211 -6.04 -10.54 -18.54
C GLY A 211 -6.02 -9.01 -18.60
N VAL A 212 -7.17 -8.36 -18.37
CA VAL A 212 -7.25 -6.89 -18.32
C VAL A 212 -6.43 -6.33 -17.15
N VAL A 213 -6.53 -6.95 -15.96
CA VAL A 213 -5.73 -6.54 -14.79
C VAL A 213 -4.23 -6.71 -15.07
N ALA A 214 -3.81 -7.85 -15.61
CA ALA A 214 -2.41 -8.09 -15.98
C ALA A 214 -1.93 -7.05 -17.02
N GLY A 215 -2.76 -6.75 -18.03
CA GLY A 215 -2.49 -5.72 -19.01
C GLY A 215 -2.33 -4.32 -18.40
N LEU A 216 -3.17 -3.94 -17.44
CA LEU A 216 -3.05 -2.67 -16.71
C LEU A 216 -1.80 -2.61 -15.85
N ILE A 217 -1.41 -3.72 -15.20
CA ILE A 217 -0.17 -3.81 -14.43
C ILE A 217 1.04 -3.63 -15.35
N VAL A 218 1.06 -4.32 -16.50
CA VAL A 218 2.13 -4.17 -17.51
C VAL A 218 2.14 -2.75 -18.09
N ALA A 219 0.99 -2.18 -18.43
CA ALA A 219 0.89 -0.81 -18.94
C ALA A 219 1.36 0.20 -17.89
N GLY A 220 1.04 0.00 -16.61
CA GLY A 220 1.55 0.80 -15.50
C GLY A 220 3.06 0.69 -15.36
N ALA A 221 3.63 -0.52 -15.48
CA ALA A 221 5.07 -0.74 -15.46
C ALA A 221 5.78 -0.12 -16.67
N VAL A 222 5.18 -0.19 -17.86
CA VAL A 222 5.68 0.45 -19.08
C VAL A 222 5.57 1.97 -18.98
N LEU A 223 4.45 2.52 -18.50
CA LEU A 223 4.30 3.96 -18.24
C LEU A 223 5.27 4.43 -17.17
N TRP A 224 5.59 3.62 -16.17
CA TRP A 224 6.61 3.96 -15.20
C TRP A 224 8.02 3.93 -15.82
N ALA A 225 8.32 2.92 -16.64
CA ALA A 225 9.62 2.77 -17.31
C ALA A 225 9.88 3.81 -18.41
N PHE A 226 8.84 4.24 -19.14
CA PHE A 226 8.94 5.16 -20.29
C PHE A 226 8.39 6.56 -20.00
N GLY A 227 7.50 6.71 -19.03
CA GLY A 227 6.88 7.99 -18.66
C GLY A 227 7.88 8.96 -18.03
N ASP A 228 8.92 8.43 -17.38
CA ASP A 228 10.00 9.24 -16.84
C ASP A 228 10.77 9.98 -17.97
N GLY A 229 10.87 9.39 -19.16
CA GLY A 229 11.45 10.04 -20.34
C GLY A 229 10.55 11.07 -21.04
N LEU A 230 9.23 10.95 -20.90
CA LEU A 230 8.23 11.78 -21.58
C LEU A 230 7.83 13.01 -20.74
N LEU A 231 7.71 12.83 -19.41
CA LEU A 231 7.57 13.93 -18.45
C LEU A 231 8.82 14.80 -18.38
N LYS A 232 10.02 14.20 -18.40
CA LYS A 232 11.28 14.95 -18.52
C LYS A 232 11.33 15.76 -19.81
N ARG A 233 10.83 15.26 -20.94
CA ARG A 233 10.77 16.03 -22.22
C ARG A 233 9.78 17.21 -22.20
N LYS A 234 8.66 17.11 -21.49
CA LYS A 234 7.69 18.22 -21.35
C LYS A 234 8.14 19.28 -20.35
N LEU A 235 8.77 18.88 -19.24
CA LEU A 235 9.32 19.79 -18.24
C LEU A 235 10.58 20.50 -18.75
N LYS A 236 11.42 19.81 -19.52
CA LYS A 236 12.65 20.37 -20.11
C LYS A 236 12.39 21.43 -21.19
N LYS A 237 11.23 21.41 -21.84
CA LYS A 237 10.85 22.44 -22.84
C LYS A 237 10.52 23.80 -22.21
N HIS A 238 10.31 23.88 -20.90
CA HIS A 238 10.07 25.14 -20.18
C HIS A 238 11.27 25.67 -19.40
N SER A 239 12.37 24.90 -19.30
CA SER A 239 13.53 25.23 -18.46
C SER A 239 14.86 25.25 -19.21
N GLU A 240 14.84 25.24 -20.55
CA GLU A 240 16.05 25.34 -21.39
C GLU A 240 16.27 26.79 -21.88
N GLU A 241 16.49 27.71 -20.94
CA GLU A 241 17.42 28.83 -21.15
C GLU A 241 18.50 28.69 -20.06
N GLU A 242 19.77 28.68 -20.50
CA GLU A 242 21.00 28.60 -19.70
C GLU A 242 21.36 27.26 -19.01
N ILE A 243 22.17 26.45 -19.72
CA ILE A 243 23.57 26.06 -19.39
C ILE A 243 23.96 24.76 -20.16
N THR A 244 25.11 24.82 -20.82
CA THR A 244 25.77 23.78 -21.66
C THR A 244 26.48 22.67 -20.85
N PRO A 245 26.89 21.54 -21.48
CA PRO A 245 26.59 20.20 -20.96
C PRO A 245 27.76 19.50 -20.26
N MET A 246 27.47 18.73 -19.20
CA MET A 246 28.39 17.72 -18.65
C MET A 246 27.89 16.30 -18.91
N SER A 247 28.70 15.59 -19.72
CA SER A 247 29.04 14.17 -19.69
C SER A 247 27.94 13.11 -19.48
N ARG A 248 27.74 12.28 -20.51
CA ARG A 248 26.90 11.07 -20.52
C ARG A 248 27.31 10.10 -19.39
N LYS A 249 26.35 9.75 -18.53
CA LYS A 249 26.46 8.65 -17.54
C LYS A 249 26.80 7.34 -18.25
N LYS A 250 27.90 6.69 -17.85
CA LYS A 250 28.33 5.38 -18.36
C LYS A 250 27.56 4.31 -17.61
N ALA A 251 26.71 3.55 -18.32
CA ALA A 251 26.13 2.33 -17.78
C ALA A 251 27.22 1.26 -17.69
N ILE A 252 27.47 0.72 -16.50
CA ILE A 252 28.27 -0.49 -16.32
C ILE A 252 27.33 -1.66 -16.60
N SER A 253 27.68 -2.54 -17.55
CA SER A 253 26.85 -3.70 -17.89
C SER A 253 27.16 -4.88 -16.97
N LEU A 254 26.19 -5.79 -16.80
CA LEU A 254 26.31 -7.03 -16.02
C LEU A 254 27.44 -7.97 -16.51
N GLU A 255 27.97 -7.74 -17.70
CA GLU A 255 28.99 -8.59 -18.34
C GLU A 255 30.39 -8.29 -17.79
N ASP A 256 30.65 -7.07 -17.32
CA ASP A 256 31.95 -6.66 -16.77
C ASP A 256 32.28 -7.39 -15.44
N TYR A 257 31.27 -7.87 -14.70
CA TYR A 257 31.43 -8.52 -13.38
C TYR A 257 31.42 -10.06 -13.44
N ARG A 258 30.98 -10.67 -14.56
CA ARG A 258 30.83 -12.14 -14.69
C ARG A 258 32.14 -12.89 -14.87
N ASN A 259 33.21 -12.23 -15.28
CA ASN A 259 34.42 -12.91 -15.74
C ASN A 259 35.38 -13.37 -14.62
N GLU A 260 35.15 -12.99 -13.36
CA GLU A 260 36.13 -13.25 -12.28
C GLU A 260 35.64 -14.16 -11.14
N VAL A 261 34.36 -14.58 -11.11
CA VAL A 261 33.83 -15.40 -9.99
C VAL A 261 33.17 -16.68 -10.51
N GLN A 262 33.80 -17.83 -10.24
CA GLN A 262 33.20 -19.14 -10.49
C GLN A 262 32.06 -19.41 -9.50
N ILE A 263 30.82 -19.41 -10.00
CA ILE A 263 29.62 -19.83 -9.26
C ILE A 263 29.54 -21.36 -9.31
N ARG A 264 29.46 -22.05 -8.15
CA ARG A 264 29.17 -23.50 -8.11
C ARG A 264 27.68 -23.74 -8.45
N GLN A 265 27.43 -24.78 -9.24
CA GLN A 265 26.11 -25.15 -9.77
C GLN A 265 25.25 -25.99 -8.79
N ASP A 266 25.43 -25.83 -7.48
CA ASP A 266 24.70 -26.57 -6.44
C ASP A 266 23.46 -25.82 -5.90
N GLY A 267 23.05 -24.71 -6.54
CA GLY A 267 21.75 -24.08 -6.30
C GLY A 267 21.60 -23.31 -4.98
N LEU A 268 22.66 -23.24 -4.16
CA LEU A 268 22.79 -22.32 -3.05
C LEU A 268 23.81 -21.25 -3.40
N LEU A 269 23.33 -20.02 -3.60
CA LEU A 269 24.16 -18.85 -3.86
C LEU A 269 24.92 -18.47 -2.58
N ASN A 270 26.06 -19.12 -2.31
CA ASN A 270 26.98 -18.70 -1.25
C ASN A 270 27.63 -17.36 -1.65
N ILE A 271 27.13 -16.26 -1.12
CA ILE A 271 27.70 -14.91 -1.25
C ILE A 271 27.92 -14.42 0.19
N TYR A 272 29.04 -14.55 0.89
CA TYR A 272 30.43 -14.89 0.62
C TYR A 272 30.96 -15.61 1.88
N PRO A 273 32.01 -16.46 1.81
CA PRO A 273 32.81 -16.75 3.01
C PRO A 273 33.51 -15.46 3.46
N ALA A 274 33.68 -15.29 4.77
CA ALA A 274 34.34 -14.14 5.41
C ALA A 274 35.80 -13.87 4.94
N ASP A 275 36.28 -14.71 4.02
CA ASP A 275 37.66 -14.88 3.61
C ASP A 275 37.86 -14.48 2.12
N SER A 276 36.82 -13.94 1.47
CA SER A 276 36.90 -13.50 0.07
C SER A 276 37.83 -12.29 -0.09
N SER A 277 38.80 -12.42 -0.99
CA SER A 277 39.71 -11.35 -1.43
C SER A 277 39.02 -10.14 -2.07
N ILE A 278 37.70 -10.22 -2.31
CA ILE A 278 36.87 -9.24 -3.02
C ILE A 278 36.15 -8.29 -2.03
N LEU A 279 36.08 -8.65 -0.74
CA LEU A 279 35.45 -7.82 0.31
C LEU A 279 36.01 -6.38 0.38
N PRO A 280 37.33 -6.14 0.25
CA PRO A 280 37.88 -4.79 0.24
C PRO A 280 37.46 -3.98 -1.00
N ASP A 281 37.40 -4.61 -2.17
CA ASP A 281 37.03 -3.96 -3.43
C ASP A 281 35.52 -3.66 -3.50
N TRP A 282 34.69 -4.53 -2.93
CA TRP A 282 33.26 -4.31 -2.78
C TRP A 282 32.95 -3.16 -1.81
N ASN A 283 33.60 -3.11 -0.66
CA ASN A 283 33.46 -1.98 0.27
C ASN A 283 33.91 -0.67 -0.39
N LYS A 284 35.02 -0.72 -1.14
CA LYS A 284 35.53 0.44 -1.90
C LYS A 284 34.55 0.91 -2.97
N PHE A 285 33.80 0.00 -3.60
CA PHE A 285 32.76 0.33 -4.56
C PHE A 285 31.54 0.97 -3.87
N LEU A 286 30.99 0.34 -2.83
CA LEU A 286 29.85 0.89 -2.07
C LEU A 286 30.16 2.28 -1.51
N ASP A 287 31.38 2.48 -1.00
CA ASP A 287 31.84 3.77 -0.46
C ASP A 287 32.06 4.85 -1.55
N GLN A 288 32.28 4.46 -2.81
CA GLN A 288 32.43 5.41 -3.93
C GLN A 288 31.08 5.84 -4.52
N HIS A 289 30.03 5.07 -4.25
CA HIS A 289 28.75 5.17 -4.93
C HIS A 289 27.56 5.35 -3.97
N TRP A 290 27.81 5.63 -2.68
CA TRP A 290 26.77 5.72 -1.65
C TRP A 290 25.79 6.90 -1.83
N GLU A 291 26.23 8.02 -2.44
CA GLU A 291 25.38 9.17 -2.82
C GLU A 291 24.91 9.10 -4.28
N ASP A 292 25.33 8.07 -5.02
CA ASP A 292 25.03 7.96 -6.44
C ASP A 292 23.61 7.38 -6.65
N GLU A 293 22.62 8.27 -6.62
CA GLU A 293 21.21 7.95 -6.93
C GLU A 293 21.01 7.37 -8.34
N SER A 294 22.03 7.44 -9.21
CA SER A 294 21.97 6.84 -10.54
C SER A 294 22.33 5.36 -10.59
N ILE A 295 22.84 4.81 -9.49
CA ILE A 295 23.11 3.37 -9.34
C ILE A 295 21.85 2.71 -8.78
N CYS A 296 20.99 2.29 -9.71
CA CYS A 296 19.73 1.61 -9.42
C CYS A 296 20.00 0.11 -9.21
N TRP A 297 20.62 -0.25 -8.09
CA TRP A 297 20.83 -1.65 -7.72
C TRP A 297 20.35 -1.90 -6.29
N THR A 298 19.14 -2.45 -6.15
CA THR A 298 18.88 -3.48 -5.13
C THR A 298 18.86 -4.82 -5.86
N PRO A 299 20.04 -5.40 -6.17
CA PRO A 299 20.07 -6.73 -6.75
C PRO A 299 19.46 -7.73 -5.75
N PRO A 300 18.84 -8.82 -6.24
CA PRO A 300 18.33 -9.89 -5.39
C PRO A 300 19.34 -10.38 -4.34
N PHE A 301 20.65 -10.29 -4.62
CA PHE A 301 21.70 -10.68 -3.68
C PHE A 301 21.80 -9.79 -2.44
N LEU A 302 21.54 -8.47 -2.54
CA LEU A 302 21.54 -7.60 -1.35
C LEU A 302 20.36 -7.95 -0.43
N GLU A 303 19.20 -8.30 -0.99
CA GLU A 303 18.08 -8.77 -0.17
C GLU A 303 18.37 -10.10 0.53
N CYS A 304 19.10 -11.03 -0.10
CA CYS A 304 19.58 -12.23 0.58
C CYS A 304 20.54 -11.88 1.74
N ILE A 305 21.53 -11.00 1.50
CA ILE A 305 22.45 -10.53 2.55
C ILE A 305 21.69 -9.88 3.70
N PHE A 306 20.70 -9.04 3.40
CA PHE A 306 19.87 -8.41 4.43
C PHE A 306 19.05 -9.43 5.22
N GLN A 307 18.48 -10.45 4.57
CA GLN A 307 17.70 -11.50 5.25
C GLN A 307 18.57 -12.32 6.21
N ASP A 308 19.77 -12.71 5.79
CA ASP A 308 20.70 -13.46 6.63
C ASP A 308 21.18 -12.62 7.83
N GLN A 309 21.48 -11.35 7.60
CA GLN A 309 21.89 -10.42 8.65
C GLN A 309 20.75 -10.08 9.62
N GLU A 310 19.50 -10.02 9.17
CA GLU A 310 18.34 -9.82 10.05
C GLU A 310 18.26 -10.93 11.11
N ALA A 311 18.55 -12.18 10.77
CA ALA A 311 18.53 -13.29 11.73
C ALA A 311 19.64 -13.15 12.79
N ILE A 312 20.86 -12.79 12.38
CA ILE A 312 22.00 -12.55 13.27
C ILE A 312 21.68 -11.39 14.23
N VAL A 313 21.17 -10.28 13.70
CA VAL A 313 20.80 -9.10 14.50
C VAL A 313 19.70 -9.43 15.51
N ARG A 314 18.70 -10.26 15.15
CA ARG A 314 17.65 -10.71 16.08
C ARG A 314 18.24 -11.51 17.24
N ASN A 315 19.17 -12.44 16.96
CA ASN A 315 19.81 -13.24 18.00
C ASN A 315 20.66 -12.37 18.94
N ILE A 316 21.47 -11.45 18.40
CA ILE A 316 22.26 -10.49 19.20
C ILE A 316 21.34 -9.64 20.08
N LYS A 317 20.21 -9.18 19.53
CA LYS A 317 19.23 -8.39 20.27
C LYS A 317 18.63 -9.19 21.43
N GLN A 318 18.18 -10.42 21.20
CA GLN A 318 17.62 -11.27 22.25
C GLN A 318 18.65 -11.56 23.35
N GLU A 319 19.88 -11.87 22.98
CA GLU A 319 20.97 -12.11 23.94
C GLU A 319 21.27 -10.85 24.75
N GLY A 320 21.39 -9.70 24.10
CA GLY A 320 21.66 -8.41 24.74
C GLY A 320 20.55 -7.98 25.70
N GLU A 321 19.28 -8.11 25.27
CA GLU A 321 18.11 -7.82 26.10
C GLU A 321 18.05 -8.73 27.34
N SER A 322 18.35 -10.02 27.18
CA SER A 322 18.39 -10.97 28.32
C SER A 322 19.43 -10.60 29.38
N LYS A 323 20.52 -9.94 28.98
CA LYS A 323 21.60 -9.47 29.86
C LYS A 323 21.37 -8.06 30.41
N GLY A 324 20.28 -7.39 30.01
CA GLY A 324 20.02 -5.99 30.35
C GLY A 324 21.06 -5.02 29.76
N ALA A 325 21.74 -5.43 28.68
CA ALA A 325 22.71 -4.60 27.99
C ALA A 325 22.03 -3.42 27.27
N ILE A 326 22.78 -2.37 26.96
CA ILE A 326 22.26 -1.17 26.29
C ILE A 326 22.37 -1.36 24.77
N PRO A 327 21.28 -1.20 23.99
CA PRO A 327 21.35 -1.26 22.53
C PRO A 327 22.18 -0.09 22.01
N LEU A 328 23.06 -0.33 21.05
CA LEU A 328 23.73 0.73 20.30
C LEU A 328 23.67 0.45 18.81
N SER A 329 23.16 1.42 18.06
CA SER A 329 23.30 1.44 16.61
C SER A 329 24.80 1.47 16.23
N PRO A 330 25.24 0.77 15.18
CA PRO A 330 26.65 0.76 14.78
C PRO A 330 27.22 2.16 14.49
N ILE A 331 26.46 3.01 13.79
CA ILE A 331 26.88 4.40 13.53
C ILE A 331 26.94 5.24 14.81
N LEU A 332 26.05 4.96 15.78
CA LEU A 332 26.03 5.64 17.07
C LEU A 332 27.23 5.21 17.91
N THR A 333 27.57 3.92 17.91
CA THR A 333 28.76 3.37 18.58
C THR A 333 30.01 4.09 18.11
N GLU A 334 30.12 4.32 16.80
CA GLU A 334 31.26 4.98 16.21
C GLU A 334 31.29 6.49 16.51
N ALA A 335 30.14 7.16 16.47
CA ALA A 335 30.03 8.54 16.91
C ALA A 335 30.47 8.73 18.38
N ILE A 336 30.04 7.80 19.26
CA ILE A 336 30.47 7.74 20.67
C ILE A 336 31.99 7.51 20.75
N ARG A 337 32.53 6.55 19.97
CA ARG A 337 33.97 6.27 19.95
C ARG A 337 34.80 7.50 19.60
N ILE A 338 34.35 8.26 18.60
CA ILE A 338 35.04 9.46 18.13
C ILE A 338 34.92 10.57 19.18
N ALA A 339 33.73 10.75 19.76
CA ALA A 339 33.51 11.75 20.81
C ALA A 339 34.32 11.45 22.09
N ALA A 340 34.45 10.17 22.46
CA ALA A 340 35.14 9.73 23.67
C ALA A 340 36.62 9.35 23.47
N GLY A 341 37.08 9.23 22.22
CA GLY A 341 38.40 8.72 21.85
C GLY A 341 38.59 7.20 22.00
N ARG A 342 37.59 6.48 22.51
CA ARG A 342 37.61 5.02 22.75
C ARG A 342 36.22 4.43 22.67
N LEU A 343 36.13 3.11 22.46
CA LEU A 343 34.84 2.41 22.47
C LEU A 343 34.17 2.49 23.85
N PRO A 344 32.83 2.58 23.89
CA PRO A 344 32.09 2.56 25.14
C PRO A 344 32.31 1.20 25.83
N SER A 345 32.85 1.25 27.04
CA SER A 345 33.18 0.07 27.84
C SER A 345 32.18 -0.13 28.96
N ILE A 346 31.73 0.97 29.56
CA ILE A 346 30.71 1.00 30.63
C ILE A 346 29.60 2.01 30.32
N PRO A 347 28.37 1.82 30.85
CA PRO A 347 27.26 2.75 30.63
C PRO A 347 27.56 4.22 30.93
N ASP A 348 28.39 4.49 31.94
CA ASP A 348 28.77 5.85 32.33
C ASP A 348 29.49 6.61 31.21
N ASP A 349 30.16 5.91 30.30
CA ASP A 349 30.81 6.53 29.13
C ASP A 349 29.81 7.31 28.28
N LEU A 350 28.55 6.85 28.23
CA LEU A 350 27.45 7.54 27.54
C LEU A 350 26.83 8.61 28.42
N PHE A 351 26.62 8.29 29.71
CA PHE A 351 25.85 9.16 30.62
C PHE A 351 26.58 10.48 30.94
N GLN A 352 27.90 10.52 30.79
CA GLN A 352 28.70 11.74 30.98
C GLN A 352 28.85 12.60 29.71
N MET A 353 28.37 12.14 28.55
CA MET A 353 28.53 12.87 27.30
C MET A 353 27.75 14.18 27.30
N LYS A 354 28.42 15.23 26.80
CA LYS A 354 27.85 16.57 26.64
C LYS A 354 27.62 16.96 25.19
N ASN A 355 28.39 16.40 24.27
CA ASN A 355 28.30 16.68 22.84
C ASN A 355 28.35 15.37 22.08
N LEU A 356 27.45 15.19 21.12
CA LEU A 356 27.42 14.03 20.25
C LEU A 356 27.08 14.48 18.83
N VAL A 357 27.85 13.99 17.86
CA VAL A 357 27.69 14.28 16.45
C VAL A 357 27.64 12.95 15.69
N VAL A 358 26.54 12.69 15.00
CA VAL A 358 26.26 11.47 14.25
C VAL A 358 25.99 11.86 12.79
N GLU A 359 26.83 11.42 11.87
CA GLU A 359 26.77 11.82 10.46
C GLU A 359 27.20 10.61 9.61
N PRO A 360 26.59 10.36 8.44
CA PRO A 360 27.15 9.44 7.46
C PRO A 360 28.46 10.04 6.97
N ARG A 361 29.58 9.36 7.25
CA ARG A 361 30.91 9.85 6.88
C ARG A 361 31.39 9.17 5.62
N GLY A 362 31.42 9.93 4.52
CA GLY A 362 32.17 9.59 3.32
C GLY A 362 33.68 9.85 3.48
N ARG A 363 34.49 8.87 3.04
CA ARG A 363 35.87 8.96 2.54
C ARG A 363 37.08 9.27 3.46
N HIS A 364 37.02 9.84 4.67
CA HIS A 364 38.27 10.23 5.38
C HIS A 364 38.42 9.89 6.87
N SER A 365 37.61 8.99 7.42
CA SER A 365 37.89 8.43 8.75
C SER A 365 37.68 6.92 8.73
N VAL A 366 38.57 6.22 8.03
CA VAL A 366 38.74 4.78 8.23
C VAL A 366 39.30 4.61 9.64
N SER A 367 38.41 4.54 10.62
CA SER A 367 38.75 3.79 11.83
C SER A 367 38.75 2.32 11.42
N ASP A 368 39.68 1.52 11.96
CA ASP A 368 39.73 0.09 11.66
C ASP A 368 38.39 -0.65 11.95
N HIS A 369 37.47 -0.01 12.68
CA HIS A 369 36.15 -0.50 13.04
C HIS A 369 35.04 -0.22 11.99
N TYR A 370 35.26 0.70 11.04
CA TYR A 370 34.37 0.89 9.87
C TYR A 370 34.43 -0.28 8.89
N ARG A 371 35.36 -1.22 9.05
CA ARG A 371 35.40 -2.47 8.26
C ARG A 371 34.29 -3.47 8.61
N ASN A 372 33.37 -3.13 9.52
CA ASN A 372 32.38 -4.06 10.05
C ASN A 372 30.95 -3.77 9.58
N PHE A 373 30.63 -2.55 9.12
CA PHE A 373 29.33 -2.25 8.52
C PHE A 373 29.40 -1.09 7.52
N THR A 374 28.54 -1.13 6.50
CA THR A 374 28.27 -0.07 5.53
C THR A 374 26.81 0.37 5.69
N LEU A 375 26.57 1.68 5.73
CA LEU A 375 25.21 2.23 5.69
C LEU A 375 24.84 2.52 4.23
N TRP A 376 24.06 1.65 3.62
CA TRP A 376 23.63 1.77 2.23
C TRP A 376 22.14 2.11 2.16
N GLN A 377 21.79 3.29 1.63
CA GLN A 377 20.40 3.74 1.49
C GLN A 377 19.57 3.58 2.77
N GLY A 378 20.15 3.90 3.94
CA GLY A 378 19.49 3.76 5.24
C GLY A 378 19.48 2.36 5.85
N ARG A 379 20.04 1.34 5.17
CA ARG A 379 20.16 -0.04 5.68
C ARG A 379 21.61 -0.37 6.05
N TYR A 380 21.78 -1.09 7.15
CA TYR A 380 23.09 -1.59 7.57
C TYR A 380 23.43 -2.88 6.81
N VAL A 381 24.59 -2.90 6.18
CA VAL A 381 25.21 -4.09 5.59
C VAL A 381 26.43 -4.41 6.43
N PHE A 382 26.42 -5.53 7.14
CA PHE A 382 27.57 -5.96 7.94
C PHE A 382 28.60 -6.69 7.07
N THR A 383 29.86 -6.31 7.23
CA THR A 383 30.99 -6.83 6.43
C THR A 383 31.86 -7.80 7.23
N ARG A 384 31.63 -7.92 8.55
CA ARG A 384 32.24 -8.90 9.48
C ARG A 384 31.26 -9.24 10.61
N ASP A 385 31.62 -10.24 11.41
CA ASP A 385 30.83 -10.76 12.54
C ASP A 385 30.40 -9.66 13.54
N VAL A 386 29.11 -9.42 13.66
CA VAL A 386 28.48 -8.25 14.31
C VAL A 386 28.58 -8.26 15.85
N ARG A 387 29.28 -9.23 16.46
CA ARG A 387 29.43 -9.42 17.92
C ARG A 387 30.28 -8.35 18.63
N PHE A 388 30.32 -7.12 18.12
CA PHE A 388 31.32 -6.09 18.45
C PHE A 388 31.09 -5.27 19.72
N LEU A 389 30.30 -5.72 20.69
CA LEU A 389 30.10 -4.93 21.91
C LEU A 389 30.32 -5.76 23.16
N THR A 390 30.87 -5.10 24.19
CA THR A 390 31.20 -5.69 25.48
C THR A 390 29.96 -6.29 26.13
N SER A 391 30.09 -7.04 27.24
CA SER A 391 28.94 -7.60 27.96
C SER A 391 27.87 -6.59 28.42
N ARG A 392 28.14 -5.27 28.31
CA ARG A 392 27.25 -4.17 28.71
C ARG A 392 26.49 -3.52 27.56
N PHE A 393 26.89 -3.75 26.32
CA PHE A 393 26.28 -3.16 25.13
C PHE A 393 26.03 -4.23 24.07
N TYR A 394 25.06 -4.03 23.20
CA TYR A 394 24.85 -4.93 22.05
C TYR A 394 24.49 -4.14 20.79
N SER A 395 24.86 -4.71 19.64
CA SER A 395 24.66 -4.03 18.36
C SER A 395 23.18 -4.12 17.98
N SER A 396 22.56 -2.97 17.77
CA SER A 396 21.15 -2.88 17.38
C SER A 396 20.95 -1.82 16.29
N PRO A 397 21.04 -2.21 15.01
CA PRO A 397 20.78 -1.34 13.86
C PRO A 397 19.46 -0.57 13.96
N GLY A 398 19.54 0.74 13.80
CA GLY A 398 18.36 1.61 13.82
C GLY A 398 17.76 1.84 15.21
N ASP A 399 18.38 1.33 16.29
CA ASP A 399 18.00 1.65 17.66
C ASP A 399 18.78 2.87 18.17
N TRP A 400 18.02 3.92 18.48
CA TRP A 400 18.54 5.21 18.95
C TRP A 400 18.20 5.48 20.42
N SER A 401 17.56 4.51 21.11
CA SER A 401 17.06 4.67 22.48
C SER A 401 18.18 4.97 23.50
N ALA A 402 19.41 4.54 23.20
CA ALA A 402 20.58 4.83 24.02
C ALA A 402 20.85 6.34 24.17
N ILE A 403 20.56 7.14 23.14
CA ILE A 403 20.72 8.60 23.19
C ILE A 403 19.86 9.18 24.30
N GLY A 404 18.63 8.69 24.48
CA GLY A 404 17.71 9.14 25.54
C GLY A 404 18.25 8.90 26.96
N ARG A 405 19.27 8.06 27.13
CA ARG A 405 19.94 7.84 28.41
C ARG A 405 21.05 8.85 28.70
N MET A 406 21.48 9.66 27.72
CA MET A 406 22.52 10.68 27.84
C MET A 406 21.97 11.99 28.43
N LYS A 407 21.49 11.97 29.68
CA LYS A 407 20.79 13.11 30.31
C LYS A 407 21.62 14.40 30.44
N LYS A 408 22.95 14.31 30.34
CA LYS A 408 23.89 15.43 30.39
C LYS A 408 24.20 16.04 29.01
N LEU A 409 23.59 15.52 27.96
CA LEU A 409 23.82 15.99 26.60
C LEU A 409 23.33 17.43 26.42
N LYS A 410 24.20 18.30 25.91
CA LYS A 410 23.95 19.72 25.64
C LYS A 410 23.88 20.01 24.13
N THR A 411 24.68 19.31 23.34
CA THR A 411 24.70 19.43 21.88
C THR A 411 24.47 18.06 21.26
N LEU A 412 23.46 17.95 20.40
CA LEU A 412 23.20 16.77 19.59
C LEU A 412 23.09 17.18 18.12
N THR A 413 23.90 16.55 17.28
CA THR A 413 23.84 16.70 15.83
C THR A 413 23.63 15.32 15.21
N ILE A 414 22.62 15.18 14.38
CA ILE A 414 22.31 13.98 13.61
C ILE A 414 21.93 14.41 12.20
N LYS A 415 22.74 14.10 11.17
CA LYS A 415 22.52 14.61 9.81
C LYS A 415 22.38 13.50 8.79
N TYR A 416 21.56 13.72 7.76
CA TYR A 416 21.47 12.85 6.57
C TYR A 416 21.24 11.37 6.89
N LEU A 417 20.46 11.08 7.94
CA LEU A 417 20.12 9.71 8.36
C LEU A 417 18.61 9.52 8.35
N ASP A 418 18.18 8.35 7.87
CA ASP A 418 16.79 7.92 8.00
C ASP A 418 16.54 7.34 9.40
N ILE A 419 15.78 8.08 10.22
CA ILE A 419 15.46 7.74 11.59
C ILE A 419 13.94 7.73 11.74
N HIS A 420 13.38 6.57 12.04
CA HIS A 420 11.93 6.43 12.15
C HIS A 420 11.35 6.84 13.52
N ASP A 421 12.18 6.85 14.57
CA ASP A 421 11.74 7.12 15.94
C ASP A 421 12.66 8.12 16.64
N PHE A 422 12.13 9.32 16.88
CA PHE A 422 12.81 10.41 17.60
C PHE A 422 12.36 10.51 19.07
N GLY A 423 11.62 9.53 19.59
CA GLY A 423 11.12 9.53 20.97
C GLY A 423 12.22 9.66 22.03
N PHE A 424 13.47 9.30 21.70
CA PHE A 424 14.63 9.51 22.57
C PHE A 424 14.86 10.99 22.94
N LEU A 425 14.42 11.95 22.12
CA LEU A 425 14.57 13.38 22.38
C LEU A 425 13.75 13.85 23.58
N VAL A 426 12.58 13.23 23.86
CA VAL A 426 11.71 13.56 25.02
C VAL A 426 12.49 13.55 26.34
N SER A 427 13.54 12.74 26.38
CA SER A 427 14.38 12.47 27.53
C SER A 427 15.57 13.43 27.71
N LEU A 428 15.81 14.36 26.78
CA LEU A 428 17.01 15.21 26.72
C LEU A 428 16.75 16.64 27.20
N GLU A 429 16.18 16.82 28.39
CA GLU A 429 15.76 18.12 28.91
C GLU A 429 16.91 19.14 29.07
N SER A 430 18.16 18.68 29.17
CA SER A 430 19.37 19.51 29.25
C SER A 430 19.86 20.04 27.90
N LEU A 431 19.25 19.62 26.79
CA LEU A 431 19.74 19.92 25.44
C LEU A 431 19.61 21.41 25.12
N GLN A 432 20.70 21.99 24.61
CA GLN A 432 20.81 23.41 24.26
C GLN A 432 20.92 23.63 22.76
N ARG A 433 21.48 22.66 22.03
CA ARG A 433 21.64 22.72 20.57
C ARG A 433 21.23 21.39 19.97
N LEU A 434 20.31 21.45 19.01
CA LEU A 434 19.81 20.31 18.27
C LEU A 434 19.92 20.61 16.79
N ASP A 435 20.54 19.70 16.06
CA ASP A 435 20.65 19.75 14.60
C ASP A 435 20.24 18.38 14.05
N LEU A 436 19.14 18.35 13.30
CA LEU A 436 18.57 17.16 12.67
C LEU A 436 18.52 17.31 11.13
N SER A 437 19.38 18.15 10.54
CA SER A 437 19.26 18.53 9.13
C SER A 437 19.36 17.34 8.17
N GLY A 438 18.49 17.28 7.16
CA GLY A 438 18.47 16.20 6.17
C GLY A 438 18.03 14.83 6.73
N THR A 439 17.35 14.80 7.87
CA THR A 439 16.76 13.57 8.44
C THR A 439 15.26 13.47 8.17
N THR A 440 14.66 12.31 8.50
CA THR A 440 13.21 12.08 8.37
C THR A 440 12.37 12.61 9.54
N PHE A 441 12.86 13.63 10.26
CA PHE A 441 12.17 14.23 11.41
C PHE A 441 10.81 14.85 11.03
N SER A 442 9.75 14.49 11.76
CA SER A 442 8.36 14.95 11.56
C SER A 442 7.51 14.86 12.84
N GLN A 443 8.15 14.62 14.00
CA GLN A 443 7.47 14.41 15.28
C GLN A 443 7.50 15.69 16.12
N ASP A 444 6.95 16.78 15.57
CA ASP A 444 7.18 18.15 16.05
C ASP A 444 6.88 18.30 17.56
N ALA A 445 5.82 17.65 18.06
CA ALA A 445 5.39 17.71 19.46
C ALA A 445 6.48 17.27 20.48
N VAL A 446 7.45 16.45 20.05
CA VAL A 446 8.56 16.00 20.91
C VAL A 446 9.45 17.17 21.34
N LEU A 447 9.56 18.23 20.51
CA LEU A 447 10.41 19.39 20.80
C LEU A 447 9.93 20.16 22.03
N VAL A 448 8.63 20.15 22.34
CA VAL A 448 8.03 20.90 23.48
C VAL A 448 8.71 20.57 24.82
N ARG A 449 9.31 19.39 24.94
CA ARG A 449 10.02 18.94 26.16
C ARG A 449 11.42 19.54 26.31
N LEU A 450 12.00 20.06 25.23
CA LEU A 450 13.35 20.61 25.18
C LEU A 450 13.38 22.08 25.63
N LYS A 451 12.94 22.35 26.87
CA LYS A 451 12.80 23.71 27.42
C LYS A 451 14.10 24.53 27.50
N ASN A 452 15.25 23.88 27.38
CA ASN A 452 16.56 24.52 27.40
C ASN A 452 17.16 24.76 26.01
N LEU A 453 16.43 24.43 24.94
CA LEU A 453 16.93 24.53 23.57
C LEU A 453 17.12 25.99 23.16
N GLN A 454 18.30 26.30 22.64
CA GLN A 454 18.73 27.64 22.22
C GLN A 454 18.98 27.72 20.71
N GLN A 455 19.42 26.62 20.09
CA GLN A 455 19.66 26.54 18.66
C GLN A 455 19.02 25.26 18.13
N LEU A 456 18.25 25.41 17.05
CA LEU A 456 17.54 24.33 16.39
C LEU A 456 17.78 24.41 14.88
N ASP A 457 18.29 23.34 14.30
CA ASP A 457 18.36 23.17 12.86
C ASP A 457 17.53 21.94 12.46
N LEU A 458 16.51 22.18 11.63
CA LEU A 458 15.62 21.17 11.07
C LEU A 458 15.57 21.30 9.55
N SER A 459 16.58 21.89 8.90
CA SER A 459 16.56 22.06 7.44
C SER A 459 16.43 20.72 6.73
N ASP A 460 15.70 20.69 5.63
CA ASP A 460 15.51 19.48 4.82
C ASP A 460 14.88 18.32 5.63
N THR A 461 13.92 18.65 6.50
CA THR A 461 13.12 17.67 7.27
C THR A 461 11.63 17.82 7.00
N GLY A 462 10.82 16.90 7.55
CA GLY A 462 9.36 16.94 7.52
C GLY A 462 8.71 17.79 8.62
N PHE A 463 9.45 18.68 9.30
CA PHE A 463 8.88 19.64 10.25
C PHE A 463 7.85 20.54 9.57
N SER A 464 6.73 20.79 10.23
CA SER A 464 5.63 21.57 9.62
C SER A 464 4.97 22.55 10.58
N ASP A 465 4.76 22.22 11.85
CA ASP A 465 3.99 23.07 12.76
C ASP A 465 4.88 24.09 13.49
N CYS A 466 4.94 25.32 12.95
CA CYS A 466 5.71 26.42 13.55
C CYS A 466 5.20 26.84 14.95
N SER A 467 3.95 26.54 15.31
CA SER A 467 3.37 26.96 16.60
C SER A 467 4.13 26.39 17.81
N ILE A 468 4.80 25.26 17.63
CA ILE A 468 5.61 24.59 18.65
C ILE A 468 6.82 25.43 19.07
N LEU A 469 7.33 26.29 18.18
CA LEU A 469 8.49 27.14 18.47
C LEU A 469 8.18 28.18 19.57
N LEU A 470 6.93 28.63 19.68
CA LEU A 470 6.48 29.52 20.78
C LEU A 470 6.57 28.83 22.16
N GLN A 471 6.59 27.49 22.19
CA GLN A 471 6.67 26.71 23.42
C GLN A 471 8.13 26.44 23.86
N LEU A 472 9.11 26.99 23.15
CA LEU A 472 10.55 26.87 23.40
C LEU A 472 11.11 28.21 23.92
N PRO A 473 11.00 28.49 25.23
CA PRO A 473 11.21 29.84 25.78
C PRO A 473 12.65 30.34 25.73
N LYS A 474 13.62 29.48 25.38
CA LYS A 474 15.05 29.83 25.30
C LYS A 474 15.60 29.80 23.89
N LEU A 475 14.76 29.56 22.89
CA LEU A 475 15.18 29.44 21.50
C LEU A 475 15.65 30.80 20.96
N LYS A 476 16.86 30.82 20.38
CA LYS A 476 17.50 32.04 19.85
C LYS A 476 17.80 31.97 18.36
N ARG A 477 18.00 30.76 17.85
CA ARG A 477 18.32 30.50 16.44
C ARG A 477 17.55 29.31 15.96
N VAL A 478 16.90 29.46 14.81
CA VAL A 478 16.17 28.39 14.15
C VAL A 478 16.52 28.40 12.66
N ASN A 479 16.75 27.22 12.09
CA ASN A 479 16.87 27.01 10.66
C ASN A 479 15.84 25.97 10.23
N LEU A 480 14.93 26.37 9.32
CA LEU A 480 13.82 25.56 8.81
C LEU A 480 13.82 25.55 7.27
N ALA A 481 14.97 25.79 6.64
CA ALA A 481 15.08 25.82 5.19
C ALA A 481 14.58 24.49 4.60
N HIS A 482 13.84 24.56 3.50
CA HIS A 482 13.30 23.39 2.79
C HIS A 482 12.34 22.50 3.62
N CYS A 483 11.66 23.08 4.62
CA CYS A 483 10.52 22.45 5.31
C CYS A 483 9.17 22.83 4.69
N ASN A 484 8.13 22.03 4.95
CA ASN A 484 6.76 22.32 4.51
C ASN A 484 5.95 22.98 5.64
N LEU A 485 6.14 24.29 5.80
CA LEU A 485 5.70 25.02 6.97
C LEU A 485 4.20 25.33 6.98
N GLN A 486 3.63 25.29 8.19
CA GLN A 486 2.30 25.76 8.55
C GLN A 486 2.43 26.79 9.67
N ASN A 487 1.45 27.69 9.81
CA ASN A 487 1.44 28.75 10.82
C ASN A 487 2.69 29.67 10.72
N GLU A 488 3.04 30.09 9.51
CA GLU A 488 4.23 30.92 9.25
C GLU A 488 4.17 32.31 9.92
N ASP A 489 2.97 32.79 10.25
CA ASP A 489 2.73 33.99 11.04
C ASP A 489 3.48 33.96 12.39
N VAL A 490 3.65 32.77 12.96
CA VAL A 490 4.44 32.53 14.18
C VAL A 490 5.91 32.93 14.02
N LEU A 491 6.48 32.77 12.82
CA LEU A 491 7.88 33.13 12.56
C LEU A 491 8.08 34.65 12.59
N GLN A 492 7.06 35.42 12.16
CA GLN A 492 7.09 36.88 12.25
C GLN A 492 7.07 37.33 13.72
N GLN A 493 6.24 36.68 14.55
CA GLN A 493 6.19 36.94 15.99
C GLN A 493 7.52 36.65 16.68
N LEU A 494 8.13 35.48 16.41
CA LEU A 494 9.43 35.11 16.96
C LEU A 494 10.56 36.05 16.51
N THR A 495 10.52 36.52 15.27
CA THR A 495 11.53 37.48 14.76
C THR A 495 11.44 38.81 15.51
N ALA A 496 10.23 39.28 15.81
CA ALA A 496 10.01 40.49 16.60
C ALA A 496 10.45 40.34 18.07
N ASP A 497 10.27 39.15 18.65
CA ASP A 497 10.68 38.86 20.03
C ASP A 497 12.20 38.64 20.18
N ILE A 498 12.88 38.13 19.15
CA ILE A 498 14.35 37.95 19.14
C ILE A 498 15.11 39.26 18.91
N GLN A 499 14.49 40.27 18.27
CA GLN A 499 15.08 41.58 18.02
C GLN A 499 14.96 42.58 19.20
N LYS A 500 14.14 42.27 20.21
CA LYS A 500 14.07 43.00 21.49
C LYS A 500 15.07 42.44 22.49
#